data_AF-A0A971LRX9-F1
#
_entry.id   AF-A0A971LRX9-F1
#
_cell.length_a   1.000
_cell.length_b   1.000
_cell.length_c   1.000
_cell.angle_alpha   90.00
_cell.angle_beta   90.00
_cell.angle_gamma   90.00
#
_symmetry.space_group_name_H-M   'P 1'
#
loop_
_entity.id
_entity.type
_entity.pdbx_description
1 polymer ?
#
loop_
_entity_poly.entity_id
_entity_poly.type
_entity_poly.pdbx_seq_one_letter_code
_entity_poly.pdbx_strand_id
1 'polypeptide(L)'
;MRPTWTDLSSATRLAPLPDYYGQRYASWPLPDRQALAAPYISPGHLDQMAAWCGFPEDLDQALRRACRRLDTHPGLKLAALFLHWALFVERPFYLTAWFEALATGLWGEEAAMLGLCVLCRQVPHTLEDLARRDHPKPEDVSTNFRQLHQYAQPHHARTGHWGLMNAAWCALCVTPYLNTAHHLRFNPTKLEYDYHFYRHLPTGRLLGLAGGGIPLRADGLLCDEGERPAFTSTWQLQGRRVIAHQIMPSGFISPTPSSHDLGDTEQILGPGDILLGFHIPSGPGYTVDNCRLSFEAALALFARAYPEVRPRGFISHSWLYSPQLPLMLREQDSRIIQVQRSLFLMPGFVDSGAFATFLFNLDSLPPPARLPRDSRLRALVRDWLLAGRHLSAGCALLPLDDLGRYGHQAYAGAEDWAGFARLAGMPEAPGASSPAQ
;
A
#
# COMPACT_ATOMS: atom_id res chain seq x y z
N MET A 1 -21.79 -4.01 32.87
CA MET A 1 -20.74 -4.95 32.44
C MET A 1 -20.25 -4.47 31.09
N ARG A 2 -18.92 -4.39 30.87
CA ARG A 2 -18.37 -4.01 29.56
C ARG A 2 -18.72 -5.10 28.55
N PRO A 3 -19.45 -4.81 27.45
CA PRO A 3 -19.68 -5.81 26.42
C PRO A 3 -18.33 -6.18 25.80
N THR A 4 -18.06 -7.46 25.61
CA THR A 4 -16.88 -7.91 24.87
C THR A 4 -17.00 -7.52 23.39
N TRP A 5 -15.89 -7.57 22.65
CA TRP A 5 -15.95 -7.40 21.20
C TRP A 5 -16.88 -8.43 20.56
N THR A 6 -16.86 -9.68 21.04
CA THR A 6 -17.75 -10.76 20.60
C THR A 6 -19.21 -10.43 20.86
N ASP A 7 -19.53 -9.86 22.03
CA ASP A 7 -20.90 -9.44 22.34
C ASP A 7 -21.36 -8.33 21.38
N LEU A 8 -20.47 -7.37 21.11
CA LEU A 8 -20.75 -6.24 20.23
C LEU A 8 -20.90 -6.66 18.77
N SER A 9 -19.99 -7.50 18.25
CA SER A 9 -20.04 -8.01 16.88
C SER A 9 -21.25 -8.91 16.67
N SER A 10 -21.57 -9.78 17.64
CA SER A 10 -22.75 -10.63 17.59
C SER A 10 -24.05 -9.81 17.63
N ALA A 11 -24.12 -8.80 18.50
CA ALA A 11 -25.29 -7.92 18.60
C ALA A 11 -25.50 -7.04 17.36
N THR A 12 -24.43 -6.72 16.64
CA THR A 12 -24.47 -5.89 15.42
C THR A 12 -24.55 -6.72 14.13
N ARG A 13 -24.41 -8.05 14.23
CA ARG A 13 -24.33 -9.00 13.12
C ARG A 13 -23.27 -8.63 12.08
N LEU A 14 -22.21 -7.95 12.50
CA LEU A 14 -21.09 -7.65 11.62
C LEU A 14 -20.42 -8.97 11.24
N ALA A 15 -19.90 -9.06 10.01
CA ALA A 15 -19.01 -10.17 9.68
C ALA A 15 -17.82 -10.22 10.65
N PRO A 16 -17.22 -11.39 10.86
CA PRO A 16 -16.00 -11.51 11.66
C PRO A 16 -14.95 -10.52 11.16
N LEU A 17 -14.58 -9.57 12.01
CA LEU A 17 -13.45 -8.69 11.76
C LEU A 17 -12.15 -9.37 12.14
N PRO A 18 -11.00 -8.98 11.55
CA PRO A 18 -9.70 -9.51 11.93
C PRO A 18 -9.47 -9.45 13.45
N ASP A 19 -8.79 -10.45 14.01
CA ASP A 19 -8.49 -10.58 15.45
C ASP A 19 -7.87 -9.32 16.05
N TYR A 20 -7.16 -8.55 15.23
CA TYR A 20 -6.64 -7.21 15.54
C TYR A 20 -7.68 -6.33 16.28
N TYR A 21 -8.92 -6.27 15.78
CA TYR A 21 -9.96 -5.45 16.38
C TYR A 21 -10.37 -5.98 17.75
N GLY A 22 -10.51 -7.30 17.91
CA GLY A 22 -10.79 -7.92 19.21
C GLY A 22 -9.72 -7.64 20.25
N GLN A 23 -8.44 -7.75 19.86
CA GLN A 23 -7.29 -7.47 20.74
C GLN A 23 -7.28 -6.01 21.22
N ARG A 24 -7.62 -5.06 20.35
CA ARG A 24 -7.63 -3.61 20.66
C ARG A 24 -8.87 -3.16 21.40
N TYR A 25 -9.99 -3.86 21.23
CA TYR A 25 -11.21 -3.50 21.92
C TYR A 25 -11.02 -3.45 23.44
N ALA A 26 -10.14 -4.30 24.00
CA ALA A 26 -9.82 -4.32 25.43
C ALA A 26 -9.12 -3.03 25.91
N SER A 27 -8.30 -2.38 25.09
CA SER A 27 -7.61 -1.12 25.44
C SER A 27 -8.42 0.14 25.11
N TRP A 28 -9.54 0.01 24.38
CA TRP A 28 -10.35 1.15 23.98
C TRP A 28 -10.97 1.89 25.20
N PRO A 29 -10.71 3.20 25.37
CA PRO A 29 -11.44 4.02 26.34
C PRO A 29 -12.89 4.16 25.90
N LEU A 30 -13.80 3.48 26.61
CA LEU A 30 -15.23 3.52 26.30
C LEU A 30 -15.76 4.96 26.39
N PRO A 31 -16.59 5.38 25.42
CA PRO A 31 -17.25 6.68 25.47
C PRO A 31 -18.17 6.75 26.69
N ASP A 32 -18.19 7.91 27.35
CA ASP A 32 -19.12 8.17 28.44
C ASP A 32 -20.57 8.32 27.95
N ARG A 33 -21.51 8.49 28.88
CA ARG A 33 -22.94 8.62 28.55
C ARG A 33 -23.23 9.86 27.69
N GLN A 34 -22.50 10.95 27.88
CA GLN A 34 -22.69 12.17 27.12
C GLN A 34 -22.20 12.00 25.68
N ALA A 35 -21.02 11.39 25.49
CA ALA A 35 -20.48 11.05 24.19
C ALA A 35 -21.35 10.07 23.42
N LEU A 36 -21.98 9.09 24.09
CA LEU A 36 -22.94 8.18 23.46
C LEU A 36 -24.27 8.86 23.09
N ALA A 37 -24.70 9.87 23.86
CA ALA A 37 -25.92 10.64 23.57
C ALA A 37 -25.74 11.68 22.45
N ALA A 38 -24.53 12.22 22.27
CA ALA A 38 -24.22 13.18 21.21
C ALA A 38 -24.32 12.53 19.81
N PRO A 39 -24.81 13.21 18.76
CA PRO A 39 -24.90 12.66 17.40
C PRO A 39 -23.59 12.03 16.90
N TYR A 40 -23.69 10.93 16.16
CA TYR A 40 -22.51 10.22 15.64
C TYR A 40 -21.66 11.10 14.70
N ILE A 41 -22.28 11.98 13.93
CA ILE A 41 -21.60 13.12 13.30
C ILE A 41 -22.41 14.35 13.73
N SER A 42 -21.73 15.42 14.14
CA SER A 42 -22.43 16.63 14.57
C SER A 42 -23.29 17.19 13.42
N PRO A 43 -24.46 17.77 13.68
CA PRO A 43 -25.32 18.30 12.63
C PRO A 43 -24.61 19.29 11.71
N GLY A 44 -23.80 20.19 12.27
CA GLY A 44 -23.02 21.17 11.50
C GLY A 44 -21.97 20.52 10.58
N HIS A 45 -21.28 19.46 11.01
CA HIS A 45 -20.35 18.73 10.15
C HIS A 45 -21.08 17.93 9.07
N LEU A 46 -22.24 17.34 9.41
CA LEU A 46 -23.06 16.61 8.45
C LEU A 46 -23.58 17.54 7.34
N ASP A 47 -23.90 18.79 7.67
CA ASP A 47 -24.31 19.82 6.70
C ASP A 47 -23.20 20.26 5.73
N GLN A 48 -21.94 20.10 6.12
CA GLN A 48 -20.79 20.43 5.25
C GLN A 48 -20.26 19.22 4.48
N MET A 49 -20.67 17.99 4.84
CA MET A 49 -20.08 16.76 4.32
C MET A 49 -20.16 16.66 2.79
N ALA A 50 -21.31 17.00 2.21
CA ALA A 50 -21.49 16.98 0.76
C ALA A 50 -20.54 17.95 0.05
N ALA A 51 -20.29 19.12 0.63
CA ALA A 51 -19.36 20.10 0.07
C ALA A 51 -17.90 19.64 0.17
N TRP A 52 -17.49 19.07 1.30
CA TRP A 52 -16.13 18.55 1.50
C TRP A 52 -15.82 17.34 0.63
N CYS A 53 -16.75 16.40 0.53
CA CYS A 53 -16.55 15.12 -0.16
C CYS A 53 -17.06 15.11 -1.60
N GLY A 54 -17.76 16.16 -2.05
CA GLY A 54 -18.38 16.21 -3.37
C GLY A 54 -19.48 15.16 -3.55
N PHE A 55 -20.31 14.94 -2.52
CA PHE A 55 -21.40 13.96 -2.58
C PHE A 55 -22.58 14.50 -3.39
N PRO A 56 -23.18 13.69 -4.28
CA PRO A 56 -24.48 13.99 -4.86
C PRO A 56 -25.57 13.93 -3.78
N GLU A 57 -26.72 14.55 -4.07
CA GLU A 57 -27.81 14.70 -3.11
C GLU A 57 -28.31 13.36 -2.55
N ASP A 58 -28.42 12.34 -3.40
CA ASP A 58 -28.89 11.01 -3.02
C ASP A 58 -27.92 10.27 -2.07
N LEU A 59 -26.60 10.41 -2.28
CA LEU A 59 -25.58 9.90 -1.37
C LEU A 59 -25.56 10.66 -0.05
N ASP A 60 -25.69 12.00 -0.07
CA ASP A 60 -25.77 12.80 1.17
C ASP A 60 -27.00 12.41 2.00
N GLN A 61 -28.15 12.26 1.35
CA GLN A 61 -29.37 11.77 2.01
C GLN A 61 -29.18 10.36 2.58
N ALA A 62 -28.49 9.46 1.87
CA ALA A 62 -28.17 8.11 2.35
C ALA A 62 -27.26 8.15 3.59
N LEU A 63 -26.21 8.98 3.58
CA LEU A 63 -25.34 9.18 4.75
C LEU A 63 -26.13 9.70 5.95
N ARG A 64 -27.01 10.68 5.75
CA ARG A 64 -27.85 11.24 6.83
C ARG A 64 -28.79 10.19 7.41
N ARG A 65 -29.40 9.32 6.57
CA ARG A 65 -30.21 8.19 7.03
C ARG A 65 -29.37 7.21 7.86
N ALA A 66 -28.19 6.84 7.37
CA ALA A 66 -27.29 5.92 8.06
C ALA A 66 -26.81 6.49 9.42
N CYS A 67 -26.47 7.78 9.48
CA CYS A 67 -26.09 8.44 10.73
C CYS A 67 -27.25 8.47 11.75
N ARG A 68 -28.48 8.81 11.32
CA ARG A 68 -29.67 8.73 12.19
C ARG A 68 -29.90 7.31 12.72
N ARG A 69 -29.62 6.30 11.91
CA ARG A 69 -29.74 4.90 12.32
C ARG A 69 -28.70 4.52 13.37
N LEU A 70 -27.45 4.97 13.24
CA LEU A 70 -26.45 4.83 14.29
C LEU A 70 -26.94 5.47 15.60
N ASP A 71 -27.46 6.69 15.52
CA ASP A 71 -27.91 7.42 16.71
C ASP A 71 -29.10 6.77 17.43
N THR A 72 -29.95 6.01 16.74
CA THR A 72 -31.06 5.27 17.35
C THR A 72 -30.71 3.86 17.82
N HIS A 73 -29.51 3.35 17.51
CA HIS A 73 -29.07 1.99 17.85
C HIS A 73 -27.74 2.01 18.63
N PRO A 74 -27.79 2.03 19.98
CA PRO A 74 -26.60 2.20 20.82
C PRO A 74 -25.46 1.20 20.56
N GLY A 75 -25.77 -0.08 20.30
CA GLY A 75 -24.76 -1.09 19.99
C GLY A 75 -24.04 -0.84 18.67
N LEU A 76 -24.76 -0.43 17.63
CA LEU A 76 -24.18 -0.09 16.32
C LEU A 76 -23.35 1.18 16.39
N LYS A 77 -23.82 2.19 17.12
CA LYS A 77 -23.05 3.40 17.39
C LYS A 77 -21.76 3.10 18.12
N LEU A 78 -21.81 2.26 19.15
CA LEU A 78 -20.63 1.85 19.90
C LEU A 78 -19.63 1.13 19.00
N ALA A 79 -20.10 0.23 18.12
CA ALA A 79 -19.23 -0.42 17.13
C ALA A 79 -18.61 0.59 16.15
N ALA A 80 -19.40 1.53 15.61
CA ALA A 80 -18.90 2.56 14.70
C ALA A 80 -17.89 3.51 15.36
N LEU A 81 -18.09 3.85 16.65
CA LEU A 81 -17.14 4.66 17.43
C LEU A 81 -15.85 3.89 17.70
N PHE A 82 -15.94 2.59 18.00
CA PHE A 82 -14.78 1.74 18.17
C PHE A 82 -13.96 1.63 16.88
N LEU A 83 -14.62 1.35 15.76
CA LEU A 83 -13.95 1.23 14.45
C LEU A 83 -13.23 2.53 14.09
N HIS A 84 -13.89 3.67 14.28
CA HIS A 84 -13.27 4.98 14.10
C HIS A 84 -12.02 5.16 14.99
N TRP A 85 -12.14 4.84 16.29
CA TRP A 85 -11.01 4.95 17.22
C TRP A 85 -9.85 4.00 16.84
N ALA A 86 -10.15 2.75 16.50
CA ALA A 86 -9.15 1.75 16.16
C ALA A 86 -8.39 2.12 14.88
N LEU A 87 -9.08 2.70 13.88
CA LEU A 87 -8.49 3.11 12.61
C LEU A 87 -7.71 4.42 12.69
N PHE A 88 -8.21 5.41 13.45
CA PHE A 88 -7.69 6.78 13.34
C PHE A 88 -7.05 7.33 14.62
N VAL A 89 -7.32 6.74 15.79
CA VAL A 89 -6.85 7.26 17.09
C VAL A 89 -5.76 6.38 17.69
N GLU A 90 -6.05 5.09 17.91
CA GLU A 90 -5.13 4.15 18.59
C GLU A 90 -3.88 3.85 17.75
N ARG A 91 -4.05 3.83 16.44
CA ARG A 91 -2.97 3.49 15.51
C ARG A 91 -3.15 4.29 14.22
N PRO A 92 -2.69 5.55 14.16
CA PRO A 92 -2.91 6.42 13.00
C PRO A 92 -2.25 5.92 11.70
N PHE A 93 -1.54 4.78 11.74
CA PHE A 93 -0.81 4.25 10.61
C PHE A 93 -0.97 2.72 10.49
N TYR A 94 -1.07 2.23 9.24
CA TYR A 94 -0.90 0.82 8.84
C TYR A 94 -2.08 -0.13 9.07
N LEU A 95 -3.32 0.36 9.04
CA LEU A 95 -4.47 -0.54 9.03
C LEU A 95 -5.29 -0.35 7.77
N THR A 96 -5.35 -1.43 7.00
CA THR A 96 -6.35 -1.63 5.96
C THR A 96 -7.73 -1.56 6.62
N ALA A 97 -8.60 -0.66 6.16
CA ALA A 97 -9.99 -0.68 6.56
C ALA A 97 -10.71 -1.82 5.83
N TRP A 98 -11.32 -2.73 6.57
CA TRP A 98 -11.97 -3.94 6.05
C TRP A 98 -13.50 -3.78 6.03
N PHE A 99 -13.99 -2.67 5.47
CA PHE A 99 -15.43 -2.38 5.49
C PHE A 99 -16.24 -3.20 4.49
N GLU A 100 -15.60 -3.74 3.46
CA GLU A 100 -16.25 -4.60 2.46
C GLU A 100 -16.82 -5.89 3.11
N ALA A 101 -16.19 -6.37 4.18
CA ALA A 101 -16.70 -7.46 5.00
C ALA A 101 -17.94 -7.08 5.82
N LEU A 102 -18.17 -5.79 6.09
CA LEU A 102 -19.32 -5.33 6.90
C LEU A 102 -20.64 -5.27 6.13
N ALA A 103 -20.64 -5.63 4.83
CA ALA A 103 -21.82 -5.65 3.98
C ALA A 103 -22.90 -6.65 4.43
N THR A 104 -22.57 -7.58 5.33
CA THR A 104 -23.55 -8.44 6.01
C THR A 104 -23.83 -7.88 7.41
N GLY A 105 -25.07 -7.48 7.70
CA GLY A 105 -25.43 -6.94 9.00
C GLY A 105 -26.91 -6.61 9.15
N LEU A 106 -27.28 -6.08 10.32
CA LEU A 106 -28.66 -5.69 10.69
C LEU A 106 -29.31 -4.64 9.77
N TRP A 107 -28.56 -4.03 8.85
CA TRP A 107 -29.02 -2.96 7.95
C TRP A 107 -29.43 -3.47 6.56
N GLY A 108 -29.35 -4.78 6.30
CA GLY A 108 -29.61 -5.32 4.96
C GLY A 108 -28.63 -4.73 3.95
N GLU A 109 -29.13 -4.33 2.78
CA GLU A 109 -28.31 -3.80 1.69
C GLU A 109 -27.68 -2.42 2.01
N GLU A 110 -28.15 -1.71 3.05
CA GLU A 110 -27.52 -0.48 3.55
C GLU A 110 -26.35 -0.72 4.52
N ALA A 111 -26.04 -1.97 4.91
CA ALA A 111 -24.95 -2.25 5.86
C ALA A 111 -23.58 -1.75 5.37
N ALA A 112 -23.38 -1.72 4.05
CA ALA A 112 -22.17 -1.16 3.43
C ALA A 112 -21.95 0.34 3.75
N MET A 113 -22.99 1.07 4.16
CA MET A 113 -22.88 2.48 4.58
C MET A 113 -22.16 2.66 5.92
N LEU A 114 -22.05 1.62 6.75
CA LEU A 114 -21.35 1.72 8.04
C LEU A 114 -19.90 2.16 7.85
N GLY A 115 -19.19 1.58 6.88
CA GLY A 115 -17.83 1.97 6.54
C GLY A 115 -17.75 3.44 6.13
N LEU A 116 -18.67 3.90 5.27
CA LEU A 116 -18.70 5.29 4.84
C LEU A 116 -18.98 6.25 6.01
N CYS A 117 -19.89 5.91 6.93
CA CYS A 117 -20.12 6.68 8.16
C CYS A 117 -18.85 6.80 9.01
N VAL A 118 -18.11 5.70 9.20
CA VAL A 118 -16.86 5.69 9.95
C VAL A 118 -15.82 6.62 9.30
N LEU A 119 -15.70 6.60 7.98
CA LEU A 119 -14.77 7.49 7.26
C LEU A 119 -15.22 8.96 7.29
N CYS A 120 -16.51 9.24 7.10
CA CYS A 120 -17.04 10.61 7.14
C CYS A 120 -16.87 11.25 8.51
N ARG A 121 -16.91 10.46 9.61
CA ARG A 121 -16.63 10.98 10.95
C ARG A 121 -15.20 11.52 11.09
N GLN A 122 -14.23 10.95 10.36
CA GLN A 122 -12.83 11.39 10.42
C GLN A 122 -12.57 12.71 9.67
N VAL A 123 -13.38 13.04 8.65
CA VAL A 123 -13.20 14.24 7.80
C VAL A 123 -13.05 15.54 8.61
N PRO A 124 -13.97 15.92 9.52
CA PRO A 124 -13.83 17.15 10.30
C PRO A 124 -12.60 17.13 11.23
N HIS A 125 -12.27 15.97 11.82
CA HIS A 125 -11.08 15.83 12.66
C HIS A 125 -9.79 16.07 11.87
N THR A 126 -9.75 15.62 10.61
CA THR A 126 -8.62 15.89 9.71
C THR A 126 -8.52 17.37 9.37
N LEU A 127 -9.64 18.05 9.09
CA LEU A 127 -9.63 19.50 8.83
C LEU A 127 -9.13 20.30 10.06
N GLU A 128 -9.59 19.94 11.26
CA GLU A 128 -9.11 20.52 12.52
C GLU A 128 -7.60 20.27 12.72
N ASP A 129 -7.13 19.06 12.40
CA ASP A 129 -5.71 18.69 12.51
C ASP A 129 -4.83 19.49 11.54
N LEU A 130 -5.26 19.65 10.29
CA LEU A 130 -4.54 20.44 9.29
C LEU A 130 -4.43 21.92 9.70
N ALA A 131 -5.51 22.49 10.26
CA ALA A 131 -5.51 23.85 10.77
C ALA A 131 -4.56 24.00 11.97
N ARG A 132 -4.61 23.06 12.92
CA ARG A 132 -3.73 23.05 14.11
C ARG A 132 -2.25 22.95 13.74
N ARG A 133 -1.93 22.27 12.63
CA ARG A 133 -0.56 22.09 12.13
C ARG A 133 -0.05 23.26 11.30
N ASP A 134 -0.88 24.27 10.99
CA ASP A 134 -0.58 25.28 9.97
C ASP A 134 -0.08 24.62 8.67
N HIS A 135 -0.85 23.65 8.18
CA HIS A 135 -0.46 22.86 7.02
C HIS A 135 -0.23 23.79 5.82
N PRO A 136 0.88 23.65 5.05
CA PRO A 136 1.19 24.56 3.94
C PRO A 136 0.18 24.53 2.79
N LYS A 137 -0.50 23.39 2.59
CA LYS A 137 -1.42 23.12 1.49
C LYS A 137 -2.59 22.22 1.91
N PRO A 138 -3.47 22.65 2.83
CA PRO A 138 -4.56 21.82 3.34
C PRO A 138 -5.57 21.40 2.26
N GLU A 139 -5.64 22.15 1.16
CA GLU A 139 -6.44 21.83 -0.03
C GLU A 139 -6.00 20.54 -0.73
N ASP A 140 -4.70 20.21 -0.71
CA ASP A 140 -4.17 18.97 -1.30
C ASP A 140 -4.67 17.75 -0.54
N VAL A 141 -4.83 17.87 0.79
CA VAL A 141 -5.37 16.80 1.65
C VAL A 141 -6.89 16.72 1.53
N SER A 142 -7.58 17.85 1.68
CA SER A 142 -9.05 17.86 1.66
C SER A 142 -9.65 17.45 0.31
N THR A 143 -8.94 17.69 -0.80
CA THR A 143 -9.35 17.18 -2.12
C THR A 143 -9.41 15.65 -2.17
N ASN A 144 -8.63 14.94 -1.35
CA ASN A 144 -8.68 13.48 -1.28
C ASN A 144 -10.02 12.96 -0.77
N PHE A 145 -10.80 13.74 -0.02
CA PHE A 145 -12.11 13.31 0.48
C PHE A 145 -13.09 12.96 -0.64
N ARG A 146 -12.89 13.53 -1.85
CA ARG A 146 -13.68 13.19 -3.04
C ARG A 146 -13.53 11.73 -3.47
N GLN A 147 -12.49 11.04 -3.03
CA GLN A 147 -12.29 9.62 -3.28
C GLN A 147 -13.40 8.78 -2.63
N LEU A 148 -14.01 9.24 -1.53
CA LEU A 148 -15.16 8.57 -0.92
C LEU A 148 -16.33 8.44 -1.92
N HIS A 149 -16.62 9.51 -2.65
CA HIS A 149 -17.64 9.49 -3.70
C HIS A 149 -17.22 8.62 -4.87
N GLN A 150 -15.99 8.79 -5.37
CA GLN A 150 -15.48 8.07 -6.54
C GLN A 150 -15.50 6.55 -6.35
N TYR A 151 -15.30 6.07 -5.12
CA TYR A 151 -15.38 4.63 -4.82
C TYR A 151 -16.75 4.17 -4.32
N ALA A 152 -17.65 5.09 -3.94
CA ALA A 152 -19.03 4.76 -3.66
C ALA A 152 -19.86 4.58 -4.96
N GLN A 153 -19.54 5.34 -6.02
CA GLN A 153 -20.27 5.28 -7.30
C GLN A 153 -20.26 3.88 -7.94
N PRO A 154 -19.11 3.18 -8.11
CA PRO A 154 -19.10 1.84 -8.70
C PRO A 154 -19.78 0.81 -7.81
N HIS A 155 -19.74 0.96 -6.49
CA HIS A 155 -20.50 0.12 -5.57
C HIS A 155 -22.00 0.23 -5.83
N HIS A 156 -22.50 1.47 -5.86
CA HIS A 156 -23.91 1.75 -6.10
C HIS A 156 -24.37 1.28 -7.49
N ALA A 157 -23.57 1.52 -8.52
CA ALA A 157 -23.86 1.04 -9.87
C ALA A 157 -23.96 -0.49 -9.96
N ARG A 158 -23.19 -1.22 -9.13
CA ARG A 158 -23.18 -2.69 -9.13
C ARG A 158 -24.28 -3.32 -8.27
N THR A 159 -24.61 -2.72 -7.14
CA THR A 159 -25.48 -3.33 -6.12
C THR A 159 -26.84 -2.66 -5.99
N GLY A 160 -27.04 -1.49 -6.61
CA GLY A 160 -28.20 -0.64 -6.40
C GLY A 160 -28.21 0.08 -5.05
N HIS A 161 -27.20 -0.12 -4.19
CA HIS A 161 -27.12 0.45 -2.85
C HIS A 161 -25.80 1.17 -2.63
N TRP A 162 -25.86 2.29 -1.90
CA TRP A 162 -24.65 3.02 -1.52
C TRP A 162 -23.81 2.19 -0.54
N GLY A 163 -22.50 2.28 -0.73
CA GLY A 163 -21.49 1.55 0.02
C GLY A 163 -20.12 2.03 -0.42
N LEU A 164 -19.06 1.32 -0.05
CA LEU A 164 -17.69 1.74 -0.33
C LEU A 164 -16.87 0.58 -0.89
N MET A 165 -16.25 0.81 -2.05
CA MET A 165 -15.16 -0.04 -2.54
C MET A 165 -13.81 0.51 -2.13
N ASN A 166 -12.78 -0.33 -2.10
CA ASN A 166 -11.40 0.06 -1.81
C ASN A 166 -11.31 0.84 -0.49
N ALA A 167 -11.94 0.27 0.55
CA ALA A 167 -12.11 0.91 1.85
C ALA A 167 -10.77 1.34 2.48
N ALA A 168 -9.70 0.57 2.26
CA ALA A 168 -8.36 0.89 2.74
C ALA A 168 -7.80 2.19 2.14
N TRP A 169 -7.92 2.36 0.83
CA TRP A 169 -7.51 3.60 0.17
C TRP A 169 -8.36 4.79 0.62
N CYS A 170 -9.68 4.60 0.72
CA CYS A 170 -10.59 5.63 1.20
C CYS A 170 -10.30 6.04 2.65
N ALA A 171 -9.92 5.08 3.51
CA ALA A 171 -9.48 5.37 4.87
C ALA A 171 -8.24 6.24 4.89
N LEU A 172 -7.24 5.95 4.06
CA LEU A 172 -6.06 6.80 3.90
C LEU A 172 -6.42 8.22 3.42
N CYS A 173 -7.38 8.34 2.48
CA CYS A 173 -7.81 9.61 1.91
C CYS A 173 -8.46 10.57 2.91
N VAL A 174 -9.06 10.06 3.99
CA VAL A 174 -9.64 10.91 5.05
C VAL A 174 -8.65 11.24 6.15
N THR A 175 -7.42 10.72 6.13
CA THR A 175 -6.38 11.08 7.10
C THR A 175 -5.67 12.38 6.74
N PRO A 176 -5.02 13.07 7.69
CA PRO A 176 -4.17 14.22 7.38
C PRO A 176 -2.89 13.82 6.62
N TYR A 177 -2.60 12.53 6.44
CA TYR A 177 -1.26 12.09 6.06
C TYR A 177 -1.05 11.87 4.56
N LEU A 178 -2.11 11.69 3.78
CA LEU A 178 -1.98 11.55 2.32
C LEU A 178 -1.83 12.92 1.66
N ASN A 179 -0.60 13.24 1.25
CA ASN A 179 -0.24 14.56 0.74
C ASN A 179 0.33 14.48 -0.66
N THR A 180 -0.07 15.42 -1.53
CA THR A 180 0.59 15.60 -2.82
C THR A 180 1.83 16.46 -2.62
N ALA A 181 2.98 15.98 -3.09
CA ALA A 181 4.22 16.75 -3.12
C ALA A 181 4.79 16.70 -4.53
N HIS A 182 4.72 17.83 -5.23
CA HIS A 182 5.01 17.95 -6.66
C HIS A 182 4.10 17.04 -7.51
N HIS A 183 4.60 15.89 -8.00
CA HIS A 183 3.84 14.99 -8.87
C HIS A 183 3.32 13.71 -8.20
N LEU A 184 3.89 13.32 -7.07
CA LEU A 184 3.53 12.08 -6.37
C LEU A 184 2.73 12.38 -5.10
N ARG A 185 2.01 11.37 -4.60
CA ARG A 185 1.36 11.43 -3.29
C ARG A 185 2.13 10.60 -2.28
N PHE A 186 2.16 11.05 -1.04
CA PHE A 186 2.95 10.44 0.04
C PHE A 186 2.11 10.23 1.28
N ASN A 187 2.35 9.12 1.97
CA ASN A 187 1.88 8.88 3.33
C ASN A 187 2.94 8.11 4.13
N PRO A 188 2.95 8.21 5.46
CA PRO A 188 3.76 7.32 6.28
C PRO A 188 3.32 5.87 6.09
N THR A 189 4.26 4.98 5.83
CA THR A 189 4.09 3.52 5.75
C THR A 189 5.18 2.83 6.60
N LYS A 190 4.95 1.58 7.01
CA LYS A 190 5.97 0.76 7.68
C LYS A 190 6.63 -0.13 6.64
N LEU A 191 7.90 -0.46 6.87
CA LEU A 191 8.46 -1.65 6.24
C LEU A 191 7.84 -2.88 6.92
N GLU A 192 6.81 -3.46 6.30
CA GLU A 192 6.06 -4.60 6.85
C GLU A 192 6.72 -5.94 6.55
N TYR A 193 7.64 -5.98 5.58
CA TYR A 193 8.39 -7.17 5.26
C TYR A 193 9.45 -7.46 6.31
N ASP A 194 9.69 -8.75 6.54
CA ASP A 194 10.84 -9.23 7.31
C ASP A 194 12.13 -9.13 6.46
N TYR A 195 12.45 -7.91 6.03
CA TYR A 195 13.60 -7.57 5.19
C TYR A 195 14.53 -6.64 5.94
N HIS A 196 15.83 -6.93 5.85
CA HIS A 196 16.88 -6.19 6.54
C HIS A 196 17.83 -5.58 5.52
N PHE A 197 18.09 -4.28 5.63
CA PHE A 197 18.98 -3.58 4.72
C PHE A 197 20.20 -3.03 5.46
N TYR A 198 21.37 -3.40 4.96
CA TYR A 198 22.66 -3.03 5.50
C TYR A 198 23.44 -2.19 4.48
N ARG A 199 24.09 -1.13 4.96
CA ARG A 199 25.07 -0.37 4.19
C ARG A 199 26.45 -0.93 4.47
N HIS A 200 27.15 -1.37 3.43
CA HIS A 200 28.57 -1.68 3.56
C HIS A 200 29.37 -0.38 3.69
N LEU A 201 30.04 -0.17 4.81
CA LEU A 201 30.68 1.10 5.15
C LEU A 201 31.80 1.50 4.17
N PRO A 202 32.72 0.59 3.76
CA PRO A 202 33.79 0.96 2.83
C PRO A 202 33.34 1.32 1.42
N THR A 203 32.29 0.68 0.90
CA THR A 203 31.87 0.84 -0.51
C THR A 203 30.58 1.63 -0.68
N GLY A 204 29.84 1.85 0.39
CA GLY A 204 28.50 2.44 0.35
C GLY A 204 27.46 1.60 -0.39
N ARG A 205 27.74 0.32 -0.70
CA ARG A 205 26.79 -0.59 -1.36
C ARG A 205 25.69 -1.02 -0.39
N LEU A 206 24.47 -1.15 -0.90
CA LEU A 206 23.33 -1.65 -0.15
C LEU A 206 23.26 -3.18 -0.27
N LEU A 207 23.09 -3.84 0.88
CA LEU A 207 22.84 -5.28 0.99
C LEU A 207 21.44 -5.48 1.57
N GLY A 208 20.53 -6.07 0.81
CA GLY A 208 19.23 -6.51 1.30
C GLY A 208 19.27 -7.99 1.65
N LEU A 209 18.80 -8.37 2.83
CA LEU A 209 18.69 -9.75 3.29
C LEU A 209 17.25 -10.05 3.69
N ALA A 210 16.73 -11.18 3.23
CA ALA A 210 15.44 -11.68 3.65
C ALA A 210 15.56 -12.38 5.01
N GLY A 211 14.61 -12.14 5.91
CA GLY A 211 14.43 -12.88 7.16
C GLY A 211 14.05 -14.34 6.90
N GLY A 212 13.92 -15.12 7.97
CA GLY A 212 13.69 -16.57 7.88
C GLY A 212 12.21 -16.93 7.78
N GLY A 213 11.87 -17.97 7.03
CA GLY A 213 10.51 -18.50 6.98
C GLY A 213 9.63 -17.96 5.87
N ILE A 214 10.16 -17.16 4.94
CA ILE A 214 9.40 -16.57 3.83
C ILE A 214 9.22 -17.61 2.71
N PRO A 215 7.99 -17.98 2.32
CA PRO A 215 7.74 -18.94 1.25
C PRO A 215 8.00 -18.31 -0.13
N LEU A 216 8.85 -18.96 -0.93
CA LEU A 216 9.34 -18.42 -2.20
C LEU A 216 9.16 -19.41 -3.35
N ARG A 217 8.84 -18.85 -4.52
CA ARG A 217 8.83 -19.53 -5.82
C ARG A 217 10.26 -19.80 -6.28
N ALA A 218 10.44 -20.71 -7.24
CA ALA A 218 11.75 -21.06 -7.78
C ALA A 218 12.49 -19.86 -8.43
N ASP A 219 11.73 -18.84 -8.87
CA ASP A 219 12.25 -17.60 -9.45
C ASP A 219 12.62 -16.54 -8.40
N GLY A 220 12.48 -16.84 -7.10
CA GLY A 220 12.82 -15.93 -6.01
C GLY A 220 11.74 -14.90 -5.67
N LEU A 221 10.54 -15.04 -6.23
CA LEU A 221 9.39 -14.20 -5.91
C LEU A 221 8.53 -14.82 -4.80
N LEU A 222 7.68 -14.00 -4.18
CA LEU A 222 6.73 -14.49 -3.17
C LEU A 222 5.71 -15.46 -3.81
N CYS A 223 5.28 -16.45 -3.04
CA CYS A 223 4.22 -17.37 -3.45
C CYS A 223 2.84 -16.67 -3.44
N ASP A 224 1.99 -17.06 -4.38
CA ASP A 224 0.56 -16.75 -4.34
C ASP A 224 -0.15 -17.46 -3.16
N GLU A 225 -1.33 -16.99 -2.78
CA GLU A 225 -2.15 -17.68 -1.77
C GLU A 225 -2.46 -19.12 -2.20
N GLY A 226 -2.11 -20.09 -1.36
CA GLY A 226 -2.29 -21.52 -1.64
C GLY A 226 -1.25 -22.13 -2.58
N GLU A 227 -0.32 -21.33 -3.12
CA GLU A 227 0.81 -21.86 -3.90
C GLU A 227 1.80 -22.61 -3.00
N ARG A 228 2.30 -23.76 -3.48
CA ARG A 228 3.34 -24.50 -2.78
C ARG A 228 4.70 -23.83 -2.98
N PRO A 229 5.43 -23.48 -1.91
CA PRO A 229 6.75 -22.89 -2.04
C PRO A 229 7.74 -23.89 -2.65
N ALA A 230 8.63 -23.39 -3.52
CA ALA A 230 9.78 -24.14 -4.01
C ALA A 230 10.89 -24.20 -2.94
N PHE A 231 11.03 -23.14 -2.16
CA PHE A 231 11.90 -23.08 -0.99
C PHE A 231 11.39 -22.04 0.02
N THR A 232 11.97 -22.05 1.21
CA THR A 232 11.68 -21.08 2.26
C THR A 232 12.99 -20.38 2.63
N SER A 233 12.96 -19.05 2.79
CA SER A 233 14.15 -18.30 3.19
C SER A 233 14.70 -18.77 4.54
N THR A 234 16.01 -18.73 4.70
CA THR A 234 16.70 -18.99 5.97
C THR A 234 17.25 -17.71 6.58
N TRP A 235 17.34 -17.70 7.92
CA TRP A 235 18.05 -16.68 8.67
C TRP A 235 18.79 -17.34 9.83
N GLN A 236 20.12 -17.31 9.78
CA GLN A 236 20.96 -17.88 10.84
C GLN A 236 22.06 -16.90 11.19
N LEU A 237 21.94 -16.24 12.36
CA LEU A 237 22.93 -15.30 12.87
C LEU A 237 23.87 -16.01 13.85
N GLN A 238 25.18 -15.96 13.58
CA GLN A 238 26.23 -16.49 14.44
C GLN A 238 27.31 -15.42 14.63
N GLY A 239 27.26 -14.72 15.77
CA GLY A 239 28.12 -13.57 16.03
C GLY A 239 27.86 -12.46 15.01
N ARG A 240 28.87 -12.13 14.19
CA ARG A 240 28.80 -11.10 13.13
C ARG A 240 28.45 -11.66 11.75
N ARG A 241 28.38 -12.99 11.60
CA ARG A 241 28.05 -13.63 10.32
C ARG A 241 26.59 -14.04 10.29
N VAL A 242 25.92 -13.74 9.19
CA VAL A 242 24.56 -14.19 8.90
C VAL A 242 24.56 -15.07 7.66
N ILE A 243 23.84 -16.19 7.71
CA ILE A 243 23.48 -16.98 6.53
C ILE A 243 22.03 -16.66 6.23
N ALA A 244 21.79 -16.03 5.08
CA ALA A 244 20.46 -15.60 4.65
C ALA A 244 20.36 -15.55 3.12
N HIS A 245 19.14 -15.44 2.61
CA HIS A 245 18.93 -15.20 1.19
C HIS A 245 19.05 -13.70 0.90
N GLN A 246 19.85 -13.36 -0.11
CA GLN A 246 20.02 -11.98 -0.53
C GLN A 246 18.83 -11.51 -1.37
N ILE A 247 18.32 -10.32 -1.06
CA ILE A 247 17.39 -9.59 -1.91
C ILE A 247 18.23 -8.90 -2.98
N MET A 248 17.95 -9.23 -4.23
CA MET A 248 18.64 -8.67 -5.38
C MET A 248 17.94 -7.38 -5.81
N PRO A 249 18.69 -6.30 -6.13
CA PRO A 249 18.11 -5.00 -6.47
C PRO A 249 17.27 -5.01 -7.76
N SER A 250 17.31 -6.10 -8.53
CA SER A 250 16.44 -6.35 -9.69
C SER A 250 15.05 -6.92 -9.32
N GLY A 251 14.75 -7.11 -8.02
CA GLY A 251 13.40 -7.39 -7.55
C GLY A 251 13.08 -8.84 -7.21
N PHE A 252 14.09 -9.68 -6.97
CA PHE A 252 13.90 -11.08 -6.56
C PHE A 252 14.81 -11.45 -5.38
N ILE A 253 14.48 -12.54 -4.67
CA ILE A 253 15.32 -13.12 -3.63
C ILE A 253 16.14 -14.27 -4.22
N SER A 254 17.46 -14.26 -4.05
CA SER A 254 18.34 -15.34 -4.51
C SER A 254 17.87 -16.70 -3.97
N PRO A 255 17.69 -17.75 -4.82
CA PRO A 255 17.29 -19.07 -4.35
C PRO A 255 18.31 -19.78 -3.45
N THR A 256 19.58 -19.39 -3.54
CA THR A 256 20.65 -19.96 -2.72
C THR A 256 21.02 -18.97 -1.61
N PRO A 257 21.01 -19.38 -0.33
CA PRO A 257 21.48 -18.55 0.76
C PRO A 257 23.00 -18.40 0.71
N SER A 258 23.48 -17.24 1.13
CA SER A 258 24.91 -16.93 1.21
C SER A 258 25.28 -16.44 2.60
N SER A 259 26.55 -16.64 2.97
CA SER A 259 27.11 -16.11 4.20
C SER A 259 27.57 -14.67 3.99
N HIS A 260 27.13 -13.76 4.85
CA HIS A 260 27.48 -12.35 4.85
C HIS A 260 28.13 -12.00 6.20
N ASP A 261 29.28 -11.33 6.15
CA ASP A 261 29.88 -10.72 7.32
C ASP A 261 29.28 -9.32 7.50
N LEU A 262 28.59 -9.11 8.62
CA LEU A 262 27.99 -7.82 8.97
C LEU A 262 28.98 -6.92 9.71
N GLY A 263 30.26 -7.30 9.74
CA GLY A 263 31.26 -6.61 10.52
C GLY A 263 31.54 -5.17 10.09
N ASP A 264 31.58 -4.93 8.79
CA ASP A 264 31.82 -3.61 8.19
C ASP A 264 30.53 -3.05 7.59
N THR A 265 29.40 -3.37 8.21
CA THR A 265 28.08 -2.90 7.77
C THR A 265 27.32 -2.18 8.88
N GLU A 266 26.43 -1.29 8.48
CA GLU A 266 25.46 -0.65 9.36
C GLU A 266 24.06 -1.03 8.89
N GLN A 267 23.18 -1.46 9.80
CA GLN A 267 21.77 -1.68 9.45
C GLN A 267 21.07 -0.33 9.30
N ILE A 268 20.63 0.00 8.09
CA ILE A 268 20.00 1.30 7.80
C ILE A 268 18.47 1.21 7.77
N LEU A 269 17.91 0.04 7.50
CA LEU A 269 16.48 -0.23 7.54
C LEU A 269 16.20 -1.66 8.03
N GLY A 270 15.11 -1.83 8.75
CA GLY A 270 14.58 -3.12 9.16
C GLY A 270 13.05 -3.11 9.37
N PRO A 271 12.48 -4.26 9.74
CA PRO A 271 11.04 -4.40 9.93
C PRO A 271 10.49 -3.40 10.95
N GLY A 272 9.42 -2.70 10.58
CA GLY A 272 8.77 -1.70 11.44
C GLY A 272 9.33 -0.28 11.35
N ASP A 273 10.43 -0.06 10.62
CA ASP A 273 10.91 1.29 10.31
C ASP A 273 9.87 2.08 9.49
N ILE A 274 9.81 3.38 9.75
CA ILE A 274 8.87 4.29 9.10
C ILE A 274 9.46 4.82 7.80
N LEU A 275 8.70 4.70 6.71
CA LEU A 275 9.04 5.16 5.37
C LEU A 275 7.93 6.09 4.86
N LEU A 276 8.19 6.85 3.80
CA LEU A 276 7.13 7.49 3.02
C LEU A 276 6.71 6.57 1.89
N GLY A 277 5.53 5.98 2.04
CA GLY A 277 4.82 5.31 0.97
C GLY A 277 4.48 6.32 -0.12
N PHE A 278 4.86 6.06 -1.38
CA PHE A 278 4.57 6.97 -2.48
C PHE A 278 3.66 6.34 -3.53
N HIS A 279 2.73 7.14 -4.05
CA HIS A 279 1.69 6.74 -5.00
C HIS A 279 1.78 7.57 -6.26
N ILE A 280 1.47 6.94 -7.39
CA ILE A 280 1.57 7.52 -8.73
C ILE A 280 0.16 7.89 -9.21
N PRO A 281 -0.20 9.18 -9.27
CA PRO A 281 -1.45 9.60 -9.89
C PRO A 281 -1.51 9.20 -11.37
N SER A 282 -2.72 8.99 -11.89
CA SER A 282 -2.91 8.75 -13.33
C SER A 282 -2.52 9.99 -14.15
N GLY A 283 -1.93 9.77 -15.32
CA GLY A 283 -1.55 10.83 -16.26
C GLY A 283 -0.06 10.85 -16.59
N PRO A 284 0.38 11.85 -17.37
CA PRO A 284 1.80 12.03 -17.70
C PRO A 284 2.58 12.54 -16.48
N GLY A 285 3.91 12.40 -16.53
CA GLY A 285 4.81 13.00 -15.53
C GLY A 285 5.57 12.00 -14.67
N TYR A 286 5.31 10.70 -14.79
CA TYR A 286 6.12 9.65 -14.16
C TYR A 286 7.50 9.56 -14.84
N THR A 287 8.44 10.40 -14.40
CA THR A 287 9.81 10.54 -14.92
C THR A 287 10.77 10.59 -13.73
N VAL A 288 12.05 10.28 -13.97
CA VAL A 288 13.08 10.34 -12.93
C VAL A 288 13.13 11.73 -12.29
N ASP A 289 13.20 12.80 -13.07
CA ASP A 289 13.29 14.17 -12.53
C ASP A 289 12.07 14.55 -11.67
N ASN A 290 10.87 14.25 -12.13
CA ASN A 290 9.66 14.53 -11.37
C ASN A 290 9.57 13.70 -10.09
N CYS A 291 10.00 12.44 -10.12
CA CYS A 291 10.08 11.63 -8.91
C CYS A 291 11.07 12.23 -7.91
N ARG A 292 12.25 12.66 -8.37
CA ARG A 292 13.26 13.31 -7.50
C ARG A 292 12.72 14.57 -6.83
N LEU A 293 12.14 15.47 -7.62
CA LEU A 293 11.51 16.70 -7.12
C LEU A 293 10.37 16.40 -6.14
N SER A 294 9.61 15.32 -6.38
CA SER A 294 8.54 14.88 -5.46
C SER A 294 9.10 14.36 -4.14
N PHE A 295 10.19 13.58 -4.15
CA PHE A 295 10.85 13.10 -2.95
C PHE A 295 11.42 14.25 -2.10
N GLU A 296 12.12 15.20 -2.73
CA GLU A 296 12.64 16.40 -2.06
C GLU A 296 11.50 17.24 -1.45
N ALA A 297 10.43 17.49 -2.21
CA ALA A 297 9.26 18.22 -1.75
C ALA A 297 8.54 17.50 -0.60
N ALA A 298 8.45 16.17 -0.64
CA ALA A 298 7.84 15.38 0.42
C ALA A 298 8.64 15.50 1.72
N LEU A 299 9.98 15.41 1.69
CA LEU A 299 10.78 15.57 2.90
C LEU A 299 10.61 16.96 3.52
N ALA A 300 10.60 18.02 2.70
CA ALA A 300 10.36 19.38 3.17
C ALA A 300 8.96 19.53 3.82
N LEU A 301 7.94 18.96 3.18
CA LEU A 301 6.57 18.96 3.70
C LEU A 301 6.47 18.23 5.04
N PHE A 302 6.96 16.98 5.10
CA PHE A 302 6.86 16.15 6.29
C PHE A 302 7.71 16.68 7.44
N ALA A 303 8.87 17.26 7.18
CA ALA A 303 9.66 17.93 8.22
C ALA A 303 8.93 19.12 8.85
N ARG A 304 8.15 19.87 8.06
CA ARG A 304 7.38 21.02 8.54
C ARG A 304 6.08 20.62 9.25
N ALA A 305 5.24 19.84 8.58
CA ALA A 305 3.86 19.60 9.02
C ALA A 305 3.69 18.32 9.88
N TYR A 306 4.63 17.38 9.77
CA TYR A 306 4.57 16.06 10.44
C TYR A 306 5.94 15.65 11.03
N PRO A 307 6.60 16.50 11.86
CA PRO A 307 7.95 16.23 12.39
C PRO A 307 8.06 14.96 13.24
N GLU A 308 6.92 14.40 13.69
CA GLU A 308 6.82 13.13 14.40
C GLU A 308 7.09 11.90 13.51
N VAL A 309 6.93 11.98 12.19
CA VAL A 309 7.00 10.81 11.28
C VAL A 309 8.42 10.29 11.10
N ARG A 310 9.41 11.20 10.98
CA ARG A 310 10.86 10.91 10.82
C ARG A 310 11.15 9.71 9.87
N PRO A 311 10.78 9.82 8.59
CA PRO A 311 10.91 8.70 7.67
C PRO A 311 12.37 8.37 7.37
N ARG A 312 12.67 7.09 7.17
CA ARG A 312 14.01 6.54 6.86
C ARG A 312 14.24 6.31 5.36
N GLY A 313 13.26 6.69 4.52
CA GLY A 313 13.31 6.50 3.07
C GLY A 313 11.92 6.49 2.45
N PHE A 314 11.84 6.03 1.22
CA PHE A 314 10.62 5.92 0.42
C PHE A 314 10.37 4.49 -0.01
N ILE A 315 9.10 4.12 -0.13
CA ILE A 315 8.69 2.79 -0.58
C ILE A 315 7.43 2.87 -1.42
N SER A 316 7.27 1.98 -2.39
CA SER A 316 6.03 1.88 -3.15
C SER A 316 5.79 0.46 -3.64
N HIS A 317 4.54 0.03 -3.57
CA HIS A 317 4.09 -1.27 -4.07
C HIS A 317 3.25 -1.01 -5.31
N SER A 318 3.64 -1.60 -6.43
CA SER A 318 2.94 -1.35 -7.69
C SER A 318 3.27 -2.43 -8.71
N TRP A 319 2.33 -2.66 -9.63
CA TRP A 319 2.59 -3.38 -10.87
C TRP A 319 3.73 -2.73 -11.68
N LEU A 320 3.93 -1.41 -11.53
CA LEU A 320 5.05 -0.68 -12.14
C LEU A 320 6.42 -1.13 -11.65
N TYR A 321 6.53 -1.86 -10.54
CA TYR A 321 7.78 -2.38 -9.98
C TYR A 321 7.93 -3.89 -10.18
N SER A 322 7.08 -4.48 -11.01
CA SER A 322 7.22 -5.87 -11.46
C SER A 322 8.61 -6.11 -12.04
N PRO A 323 9.37 -7.10 -11.51
CA PRO A 323 10.70 -7.45 -12.02
C PRO A 323 10.63 -8.08 -13.42
N GLN A 324 9.45 -8.50 -13.88
CA GLN A 324 9.24 -9.03 -15.23
C GLN A 324 9.20 -7.93 -16.30
N LEU A 325 8.86 -6.68 -15.96
CA LEU A 325 8.76 -5.60 -16.94
C LEU A 325 10.09 -5.29 -17.68
N PRO A 326 11.25 -5.24 -17.01
CA PRO A 326 12.56 -5.14 -17.67
C PRO A 326 12.88 -6.25 -18.69
N LEU A 327 12.24 -7.42 -18.56
CA LEU A 327 12.41 -8.53 -19.51
C LEU A 327 11.60 -8.32 -20.79
N MET A 328 10.65 -7.38 -20.79
CA MET A 328 9.77 -7.06 -21.92
C MET A 328 10.05 -5.69 -22.54
N LEU A 329 10.52 -4.74 -21.72
CA LEU A 329 10.67 -3.34 -22.08
C LEU A 329 12.14 -2.92 -22.09
N ARG A 330 12.50 -2.14 -23.11
CA ARG A 330 13.81 -1.48 -23.19
C ARG A 330 13.76 -0.16 -22.44
N GLU A 331 14.84 0.17 -21.76
CA GLU A 331 14.97 1.41 -20.97
C GLU A 331 14.75 2.67 -21.81
N GLN A 332 15.33 2.76 -23.00
CA GLN A 332 15.20 3.96 -23.85
C GLN A 332 13.74 4.24 -24.26
N ASP A 333 12.88 3.22 -24.20
CA ASP A 333 11.49 3.29 -24.64
C ASP A 333 10.49 3.41 -23.47
N SER A 334 10.95 3.37 -22.22
CA SER A 334 10.06 3.23 -21.07
C SER A 334 10.51 4.01 -19.85
N ARG A 335 9.70 5.02 -19.49
CA ARG A 335 9.85 5.76 -18.23
C ARG A 335 9.70 4.86 -17.00
N ILE A 336 8.92 3.79 -17.10
CA ILE A 336 8.77 2.80 -16.02
C ILE A 336 10.13 2.19 -15.70
N ILE A 337 10.85 1.74 -16.74
CA ILE A 337 12.16 1.10 -16.58
C ILE A 337 13.21 2.12 -16.10
N GLN A 338 13.18 3.36 -16.60
CA GLN A 338 14.07 4.42 -16.14
C GLN A 338 13.92 4.71 -14.63
N VAL A 339 12.67 4.77 -14.15
CA VAL A 339 12.39 4.95 -12.72
C VAL A 339 12.77 3.71 -11.91
N GLN A 340 12.43 2.50 -12.37
CA GLN A 340 12.81 1.25 -11.71
C GLN A 340 14.31 1.16 -11.47
N ARG A 341 15.13 1.50 -12.48
CA ARG A 341 16.61 1.44 -12.37
C ARG A 341 17.19 2.43 -11.36
N SER A 342 16.43 3.44 -10.98
CA SER A 342 16.83 4.42 -9.96
C SER A 342 16.47 3.99 -8.53
N LEU A 343 15.87 2.82 -8.36
CA LEU A 343 15.34 2.31 -7.10
C LEU A 343 15.92 0.91 -6.81
N PHE A 344 15.92 0.52 -5.54
CA PHE A 344 16.18 -0.85 -5.15
C PHE A 344 14.86 -1.62 -5.24
N LEU A 345 14.74 -2.56 -6.19
CA LEU A 345 13.54 -3.39 -6.28
C LEU A 345 13.64 -4.58 -5.34
N MET A 346 12.51 -5.01 -4.82
CA MET A 346 12.37 -6.22 -4.00
C MET A 346 11.01 -6.88 -4.25
N PRO A 347 10.87 -8.19 -3.97
CA PRO A 347 9.56 -8.84 -4.00
C PRO A 347 8.58 -8.09 -3.09
N GLY A 348 7.39 -7.81 -3.63
CA GLY A 348 6.26 -7.25 -2.89
C GLY A 348 5.14 -8.27 -2.78
N PHE A 349 4.11 -7.95 -1.99
CA PHE A 349 2.88 -8.76 -1.90
C PHE A 349 2.34 -9.04 -3.31
N VAL A 350 1.86 -10.27 -3.53
CA VAL A 350 1.36 -10.64 -4.83
C VAL A 350 -0.01 -10.00 -5.06
N ASP A 351 -0.06 -9.05 -5.99
CA ASP A 351 -1.28 -8.43 -6.47
C ASP A 351 -1.38 -8.65 -7.98
N SER A 352 -1.86 -9.83 -8.37
CA SER A 352 -2.12 -10.17 -9.77
C SER A 352 -3.27 -9.33 -10.35
N GLY A 353 -4.16 -8.81 -9.50
CA GLY A 353 -5.26 -7.91 -9.86
C GLY A 353 -4.78 -6.53 -10.30
N ALA A 354 -3.63 -6.05 -9.81
CA ALA A 354 -3.10 -4.73 -10.15
C ALA A 354 -2.94 -4.52 -11.67
N PHE A 355 -2.49 -5.53 -12.40
CA PHE A 355 -2.39 -5.44 -13.86
C PHE A 355 -3.77 -5.36 -14.52
N ALA A 356 -4.76 -6.13 -14.06
CA ALA A 356 -6.13 -6.02 -14.57
C ALA A 356 -6.65 -4.59 -14.39
N THR A 357 -6.59 -4.07 -13.17
CA THR A 357 -7.14 -2.77 -12.80
C THR A 357 -6.40 -1.62 -13.49
N PHE A 358 -5.08 -1.54 -13.35
CA PHE A 358 -4.34 -0.33 -13.75
C PHE A 358 -3.80 -0.37 -15.17
N LEU A 359 -3.46 -1.55 -15.71
CA LEU A 359 -3.00 -1.65 -17.09
C LEU A 359 -4.17 -1.88 -18.06
N PHE A 360 -5.10 -2.77 -17.73
CA PHE A 360 -6.19 -3.16 -18.63
C PHE A 360 -7.54 -2.48 -18.34
N ASN A 361 -7.70 -1.82 -17.19
CA ASN A 361 -8.98 -1.28 -16.72
C ASN A 361 -10.09 -2.34 -16.67
N LEU A 362 -9.76 -3.49 -16.07
CA LEU A 362 -10.63 -4.65 -15.87
C LEU A 362 -10.66 -5.04 -14.39
N ASP A 363 -11.76 -5.62 -13.92
CA ASP A 363 -11.89 -6.13 -12.55
C ASP A 363 -11.00 -7.35 -12.28
N SER A 364 -10.72 -8.15 -13.32
CA SER A 364 -9.81 -9.30 -13.28
C SER A 364 -9.22 -9.59 -14.65
N LEU A 365 -8.10 -10.32 -14.70
CA LEU A 365 -7.49 -10.72 -15.97
C LEU A 365 -8.33 -11.86 -16.60
N PRO A 366 -8.93 -11.68 -17.79
CA PRO A 366 -9.50 -12.80 -18.55
C PRO A 366 -8.39 -13.72 -19.08
N PRO A 367 -8.75 -14.87 -19.67
CA PRO A 367 -7.78 -15.72 -20.37
C PRO A 367 -6.91 -14.88 -21.33
N PRO A 368 -5.57 -15.06 -21.36
CA PRO A 368 -4.66 -14.13 -22.04
C PRO A 368 -5.00 -13.84 -23.51
N ALA A 369 -5.56 -14.81 -24.24
CA ALA A 369 -6.00 -14.62 -25.63
C ALA A 369 -7.07 -13.53 -25.83
N ARG A 370 -7.79 -13.14 -24.76
CA ARG A 370 -8.83 -12.09 -24.77
C ARG A 370 -8.32 -10.74 -24.30
N LEU A 371 -7.07 -10.64 -23.85
CA LEU A 371 -6.53 -9.36 -23.39
C LEU A 371 -6.35 -8.39 -24.57
N PRO A 372 -6.72 -7.11 -24.41
CA PRO A 372 -6.46 -6.07 -25.40
C PRO A 372 -4.97 -5.98 -25.78
N ARG A 373 -4.70 -5.58 -27.02
CA ARG A 373 -3.34 -5.32 -27.56
C ARG A 373 -3.23 -3.93 -28.19
N ASP A 374 -4.03 -3.00 -27.70
CA ASP A 374 -4.20 -1.63 -28.20
C ASP A 374 -3.10 -0.67 -27.73
N SER A 375 -2.14 -1.15 -26.93
CA SER A 375 -0.87 -0.47 -26.66
C SER A 375 0.29 -1.46 -26.65
N ARG A 376 1.52 -0.96 -26.85
CA ARG A 376 2.75 -1.78 -26.81
C ARG A 376 2.87 -2.56 -25.51
N LEU A 377 2.64 -1.91 -24.37
CA LEU A 377 2.78 -2.56 -23.07
C LEU A 377 1.70 -3.64 -22.85
N ARG A 378 0.45 -3.37 -23.22
CA ARG A 378 -0.63 -4.37 -23.16
C ARG A 378 -0.34 -5.58 -24.04
N ALA A 379 0.18 -5.37 -25.24
CA ALA A 379 0.59 -6.45 -26.14
C ALA A 379 1.72 -7.29 -25.54
N LEU A 380 2.76 -6.66 -24.99
CA LEU A 380 3.88 -7.36 -24.35
C LEU A 380 3.45 -8.19 -23.13
N VAL A 381 2.63 -7.62 -22.25
CA VAL A 381 2.11 -8.33 -21.07
C VAL A 381 1.20 -9.49 -21.50
N ARG A 382 0.37 -9.30 -22.53
CA ARG A 382 -0.44 -10.39 -23.08
C ARG A 382 0.43 -11.52 -23.61
N ASP A 383 1.44 -11.21 -24.43
CA ASP A 383 2.31 -12.21 -25.04
C ASP A 383 3.15 -12.95 -23.96
N TRP A 384 3.54 -12.26 -22.89
CA TRP A 384 4.16 -12.86 -21.71
C TRP A 384 3.25 -13.90 -21.05
N LEU A 385 1.98 -13.55 -20.81
CA LEU A 385 0.99 -14.45 -20.21
C LEU A 385 0.61 -15.61 -21.15
N LEU A 386 0.55 -15.38 -22.47
CA LEU A 386 0.30 -16.43 -23.47
C LEU A 386 1.42 -17.49 -23.51
N ALA A 387 2.65 -17.09 -23.16
CA ALA A 387 3.77 -18.02 -23.00
C ALA A 387 3.72 -18.82 -21.69
N GLY A 388 2.65 -18.70 -20.90
CA GLY A 388 2.47 -19.39 -19.62
C GLY A 388 3.36 -18.87 -18.50
N ARG A 389 3.92 -17.65 -18.64
CA ARG A 389 4.83 -17.06 -17.66
C ARG A 389 4.08 -16.34 -16.54
N HIS A 390 4.65 -16.39 -15.34
CA HIS A 390 4.10 -15.74 -14.15
C HIS A 390 4.31 -14.22 -14.20
N LEU A 391 3.37 -13.47 -13.64
CA LEU A 391 3.40 -12.01 -13.57
C LEU A 391 2.99 -11.58 -12.16
N SER A 392 3.81 -10.75 -11.53
CA SER A 392 3.57 -10.25 -10.18
C SER A 392 3.78 -8.74 -10.12
N ALA A 393 3.12 -8.08 -9.18
CA ALA A 393 3.56 -6.76 -8.73
C ALA A 393 4.93 -6.84 -8.04
N GLY A 394 5.54 -5.70 -7.77
CA GLY A 394 6.78 -5.61 -7.01
C GLY A 394 6.77 -4.44 -6.04
N CYS A 395 7.87 -4.30 -5.31
CA CYS A 395 8.09 -3.19 -4.39
C CYS A 395 9.38 -2.46 -4.74
N ALA A 396 9.34 -1.14 -4.68
CA ALA A 396 10.52 -0.30 -4.84
C ALA A 396 10.87 0.40 -3.53
N LEU A 397 12.16 0.49 -3.24
CA LEU A 397 12.73 1.11 -2.05
C LEU A 397 13.77 2.16 -2.45
N LEU A 398 13.76 3.29 -1.76
CA LEU A 398 14.81 4.30 -1.77
C LEU A 398 15.15 4.69 -0.32
N PRO A 399 16.24 4.16 0.27
CA PRO A 399 16.73 4.64 1.55
C PRO A 399 17.03 6.14 1.49
N LEU A 400 16.78 6.85 2.59
CA LEU A 400 16.90 8.32 2.62
C LEU A 400 18.29 8.81 2.20
N ASP A 401 19.35 8.15 2.69
CA ASP A 401 20.75 8.51 2.39
C ASP A 401 21.13 8.32 0.91
N ASP A 402 20.34 7.56 0.15
CA ASP A 402 20.56 7.36 -1.28
C ASP A 402 19.76 8.36 -2.15
N LEU A 403 18.99 9.29 -1.58
CA LEU A 403 18.23 10.27 -2.38
C LEU A 403 19.15 11.08 -3.32
N GLY A 404 20.35 11.45 -2.86
CA GLY A 404 21.34 12.13 -3.69
C GLY A 404 21.90 11.30 -4.86
N ARG A 405 21.67 9.97 -4.86
CA ARG A 405 22.08 9.02 -5.90
C ARG A 405 20.90 8.62 -6.81
N TYR A 406 19.68 9.04 -6.49
CA TYR A 406 18.50 8.76 -7.29
C TYR A 406 18.66 9.33 -8.70
N GLY A 407 18.37 8.50 -9.72
CA GLY A 407 18.60 8.83 -11.13
C GLY A 407 19.95 8.38 -11.71
N HIS A 408 20.87 7.91 -10.86
CA HIS A 408 22.22 7.48 -11.28
C HIS A 408 22.40 5.94 -11.34
N GLN A 409 21.30 5.19 -11.32
CA GLN A 409 21.30 3.72 -11.42
C GLN A 409 22.22 3.02 -10.40
N ALA A 410 22.14 3.45 -9.14
CA ALA A 410 23.08 3.05 -8.08
C ALA A 410 22.90 1.62 -7.54
N TYR A 411 21.91 0.85 -8.03
CA TYR A 411 21.52 -0.44 -7.44
C TYR A 411 21.76 -1.64 -8.37
N ALA A 412 20.85 -1.91 -9.30
CA ALA A 412 20.89 -3.11 -10.13
C ALA A 412 21.83 -2.95 -11.33
N GLY A 413 22.83 -3.82 -11.42
CA GLY A 413 23.71 -3.95 -12.57
C GLY A 413 23.22 -4.97 -13.60
N ALA A 414 23.94 -5.12 -14.71
CA ALA A 414 23.57 -6.05 -15.79
C ALA A 414 23.46 -7.51 -15.32
N GLU A 415 24.35 -7.94 -14.41
CA GLU A 415 24.33 -9.30 -13.84
C GLU A 415 23.09 -9.57 -12.98
N ASP A 416 22.58 -8.57 -12.25
CA ASP A 416 21.37 -8.73 -11.44
C ASP A 416 20.13 -9.00 -12.31
N TRP A 417 20.06 -8.32 -13.46
CA TRP A 417 18.99 -8.52 -14.45
C TRP A 417 19.14 -9.84 -15.19
N ALA A 418 20.36 -10.21 -15.58
CA ALA A 418 20.65 -11.50 -16.21
C ALA A 418 20.33 -12.67 -15.27
N GLY A 419 20.63 -12.51 -13.97
CA GLY A 419 20.26 -13.46 -12.92
C GLY A 419 18.76 -13.72 -12.88
N PHE A 420 17.95 -12.66 -12.83
CA PHE A 420 16.50 -12.81 -12.84
C PHE A 420 15.98 -13.40 -14.15
N ALA A 421 16.52 -12.98 -15.31
CA ALA A 421 16.12 -13.51 -16.61
C ALA A 421 16.28 -15.04 -16.70
N ARG A 422 17.40 -15.58 -16.20
CA ARG A 422 17.63 -17.03 -16.13
C ARG A 422 16.59 -17.74 -15.27
N LEU A 423 16.30 -17.18 -14.08
CA LEU A 423 15.32 -17.73 -13.14
C LEU A 423 13.88 -17.66 -13.69
N ALA A 424 13.57 -16.61 -14.45
CA ALA A 424 12.28 -16.44 -15.11
C ALA A 424 12.13 -17.29 -16.40
N GLY A 425 13.10 -18.13 -16.73
CA GLY A 425 13.07 -19.00 -17.91
C GLY A 425 13.20 -18.25 -19.23
N MET A 426 13.87 -17.09 -19.25
CA MET A 426 14.20 -16.40 -20.48
C MET A 426 15.38 -17.09 -21.16
N PRO A 427 15.34 -17.25 -22.50
CA PRO A 427 16.49 -17.77 -23.24
C PRO A 427 17.70 -16.85 -23.04
N GLU A 428 18.88 -17.44 -22.85
CA GLU A 428 20.12 -16.67 -22.74
C GLU A 428 20.29 -15.78 -23.97
N ALA A 429 20.64 -14.51 -23.75
CA ALA A 429 20.92 -13.61 -24.85
C ALA A 429 22.13 -14.18 -25.64
N PRO A 430 22.02 -14.31 -26.97
CA PRO A 430 23.13 -14.83 -27.77
C PRO A 430 24.32 -13.87 -27.64
N GLY A 431 25.38 -14.30 -26.94
CA GLY A 431 26.63 -13.54 -26.81
C GLY A 431 27.32 -13.58 -25.43
N ALA A 432 26.70 -14.13 -24.39
CA ALA A 432 27.38 -14.37 -23.12
C ALA A 432 28.14 -15.71 -23.15
N SER A 433 29.21 -15.78 -23.95
CA SER A 433 30.16 -16.89 -23.85
C SER A 433 30.83 -16.89 -22.48
N SER A 434 30.78 -18.03 -21.77
CA SER A 434 31.55 -18.29 -20.55
C SER A 434 33.00 -17.83 -20.67
N PRO A 435 33.62 -17.30 -19.60
CA PRO A 435 35.06 -17.26 -19.53
C PRO A 435 35.56 -18.71 -19.58
N ALA A 436 36.36 -19.02 -20.60
CA ALA A 436 37.04 -20.31 -20.68
C ALA A 436 37.86 -20.54 -19.41
N GLN A 437 37.83 -21.80 -18.95
CA GLN A 437 38.50 -22.32 -17.76
C GLN A 437 40.02 -22.10 -17.77
#